data_AF-A0A654LWT2-F1
#
_entry.id   AF-A0A654LWT2-F1
#
_cell.length_a   1.000
_cell.length_b   1.000
_cell.length_c   1.000
_cell.angle_alpha   90.00
_cell.angle_beta   90.00
_cell.angle_gamma   90.00
#
_symmetry.space_group_name_H-M   'P 1'
#
loop_
_entity.id
_entity.type
_entity.pdbx_description
1 polymer ?
#
loop_
_entity_poly.entity_id
_entity_poly.type
_entity_poly.pdbx_seq_one_letter_code
_entity_poly.pdbx_strand_id
1 'polypeptide(L)'
;MKNIVMTKKSIVIVNPNSSGGQTGKNWDSLHAVLKKYFGEDIEYIFTKKADDGTILTREYLEKGYNNIIPIGGDGMINEVANGFFKIRIDKGFNLENIKDNKNSSKFVHLDVTNSEAILTVLPGGTRNILVKSLGLPSEIEECCKTVTSTDNFKKIDVITAVIHNRNDDKDKDYVSRIILNAAEIGVSAEIINRSKMVRDRISSRLLSTITGVLATLPTYQSNVCELIEYFNDTGNTNIKTLLTKMTMAMVSNGSIMGGGFNAATRAEMNDGLLDTVIVKNSGGFKILEKLVDIKRGEDSITNQDEIYYGQSQAIALLSDLENNITVSVDGEPIGILPSYFKVFPLSINIKE
;
A
#
# COMPACT_ATOMS: atom_id res chain seq x y z
N MET A 1 -22.76 -26.17 25.61
CA MET A 1 -21.39 -25.62 25.71
C MET A 1 -21.53 -24.10 25.78
N LYS A 2 -21.01 -23.46 26.84
CA LYS A 2 -21.01 -22.00 26.94
C LYS A 2 -20.11 -21.48 25.81
N ASN A 3 -20.64 -20.66 24.90
CA ASN A 3 -19.83 -19.83 24.04
C ASN A 3 -18.96 -18.97 24.95
N ILE A 4 -17.67 -19.30 25.03
CA ILE A 4 -16.68 -18.41 25.61
C ILE A 4 -16.63 -17.24 24.63
N VAL A 5 -17.34 -16.16 24.94
CA VAL A 5 -17.12 -14.87 24.30
C VAL A 5 -15.69 -14.51 24.67
N MET A 6 -14.75 -14.80 23.76
CA MET A 6 -13.37 -14.30 23.87
C MET A 6 -13.50 -12.78 23.94
N THR A 7 -13.21 -12.20 25.10
CA THR A 7 -13.19 -10.75 25.27
C THR A 7 -12.16 -10.20 24.28
N LYS A 8 -12.59 -9.32 23.37
CA LYS A 8 -11.71 -8.73 22.37
C LYS A 8 -10.70 -7.82 23.07
N LYS A 9 -9.46 -8.26 23.20
CA LYS A 9 -8.36 -7.44 23.73
C LYS A 9 -7.88 -6.48 22.65
N SER A 10 -7.94 -5.19 22.96
CA SER A 10 -7.57 -4.11 22.06
C SER A 10 -6.27 -3.45 22.49
N ILE A 11 -5.42 -3.13 21.52
CA ILE A 11 -4.17 -2.37 21.73
C ILE A 11 -4.12 -1.23 20.71
N VAL A 12 -3.81 -0.03 21.20
CA VAL A 12 -3.51 1.13 20.37
C VAL A 12 -1.99 1.25 20.24
N ILE A 13 -1.50 1.22 19.00
CA ILE A 13 -0.08 1.43 18.70
C ILE A 13 0.07 2.83 18.14
N VAL A 14 0.74 3.70 18.88
CA VAL A 14 0.79 5.14 18.63
C VAL A 14 2.16 5.53 18.10
N ASN A 15 2.21 6.20 16.95
CA ASN A 15 3.40 6.91 16.51
C ASN A 15 3.31 8.40 16.92
N PRO A 16 4.00 8.82 18.00
CA PRO A 16 3.91 10.19 18.50
C PRO A 16 4.48 11.24 17.52
N ASN A 17 5.35 10.82 16.60
CA ASN A 17 5.99 11.70 15.61
C ASN A 17 5.12 11.91 14.36
N SER A 18 3.97 11.24 14.26
CA SER A 18 3.02 11.44 13.16
C SER A 18 2.54 12.88 13.06
N SER A 19 2.18 13.29 11.84
CA SER A 19 1.73 14.66 11.53
C SER A 19 2.71 15.75 12.01
N GLY A 20 4.02 15.49 11.89
CA GLY A 20 5.06 16.43 12.33
C GLY A 20 5.18 16.56 13.86
N GLY A 21 4.86 15.49 14.60
CA GLY A 21 4.88 15.45 16.06
C GLY A 21 3.61 15.98 16.74
N GLN A 22 2.60 16.37 15.97
CA GLN A 22 1.33 16.85 16.52
C GLN A 22 0.56 15.75 17.26
N THR A 23 0.69 14.49 16.84
CA THR A 23 0.06 13.35 17.53
C THR A 23 0.53 13.24 18.98
N GLY A 24 1.84 13.34 19.23
CA GLY A 24 2.38 13.33 20.59
C GLY A 24 2.03 14.59 21.40
N LYS A 25 2.08 15.78 20.78
CA LYS A 25 1.74 17.04 21.47
C LYS A 25 0.27 17.13 21.88
N ASN A 26 -0.63 16.53 21.09
CA ASN A 26 -2.07 16.55 21.33
C ASN A 26 -2.57 15.23 21.96
N TRP A 27 -1.65 14.44 22.55
CA TRP A 27 -1.96 13.10 23.02
C TRP A 27 -3.12 13.08 24.02
N ASP A 28 -3.18 13.99 24.98
CA ASP A 28 -4.22 13.97 26.02
C ASP A 28 -5.64 14.11 25.44
N SER A 29 -5.81 14.97 24.44
CA SER A 29 -7.09 15.14 23.73
C SER A 29 -7.44 13.90 22.91
N LEU A 30 -6.47 13.36 22.17
CA LEU A 30 -6.65 12.15 21.38
C LEU A 30 -6.97 10.94 22.26
N HIS A 31 -6.25 10.78 23.36
CA HIS A 31 -6.45 9.74 24.35
C HIS A 31 -7.84 9.83 24.99
N ALA A 32 -8.32 11.03 25.31
CA ALA A 32 -9.68 11.22 25.81
C ALA A 32 -10.76 10.76 24.81
N VAL A 33 -10.56 11.04 23.51
CA VAL A 33 -11.45 10.54 22.44
C VAL A 33 -11.38 9.01 22.33
N LEU A 34 -10.18 8.43 22.29
CA LEU A 34 -10.03 6.98 22.20
C LEU A 34 -10.67 6.27 23.40
N LYS A 35 -10.40 6.75 24.62
CA LYS A 35 -10.99 6.22 25.86
C LYS A 35 -12.53 6.33 25.86
N LYS A 36 -13.08 7.43 25.33
CA LYS A 36 -14.54 7.62 25.23
C LYS A 36 -15.23 6.55 24.38
N TYR A 37 -14.62 6.12 23.27
CA TYR A 37 -15.25 5.19 22.33
C TYR A 37 -14.81 3.73 22.51
N PHE A 38 -13.56 3.48 22.89
CA PHE A 38 -13.01 2.13 23.05
C PHE A 38 -13.02 1.62 24.50
N GLY A 39 -13.38 2.46 25.47
CA GLY A 39 -13.48 2.10 26.89
C GLY A 39 -12.17 2.26 27.67
N GLU A 40 -12.21 1.91 28.96
CA GLU A 40 -11.05 2.04 29.87
C GLU A 40 -10.06 0.87 29.78
N ASP A 41 -10.52 -0.30 29.31
CA ASP A 41 -9.73 -1.55 29.26
C ASP A 41 -8.80 -1.64 28.05
N ILE A 42 -8.69 -0.57 27.25
CA ILE A 42 -7.81 -0.54 26.08
C ILE A 42 -6.38 -0.14 26.47
N GLU A 43 -5.41 -0.89 25.94
CA GLU A 43 -4.00 -0.61 26.17
C GLU A 43 -3.42 0.32 25.10
N TYR A 44 -2.34 1.00 25.46
CA TYR A 44 -1.63 1.94 24.59
C TYR A 44 -0.14 1.68 24.63
N ILE A 45 0.50 1.67 23.46
CA ILE A 45 1.95 1.56 23.34
C ILE A 45 2.47 2.53 22.29
N PHE A 46 3.64 3.13 22.55
CA PHE A 46 4.25 4.13 21.68
C PHE A 46 5.42 3.53 20.90
N THR A 47 5.43 3.75 19.59
CA THR A 47 6.60 3.46 18.76
C THR A 47 7.73 4.44 19.06
N LYS A 48 8.97 3.98 18.90
CA LYS A 48 10.20 4.74 19.14
C LYS A 48 10.99 4.95 17.86
N LYS A 49 10.94 3.97 16.94
CA LYS A 49 11.66 3.96 15.67
C LYS A 49 10.83 3.29 14.57
N ALA A 50 11.33 3.38 13.34
CA ALA A 50 10.76 2.67 12.20
C ALA A 50 10.71 1.15 12.44
N ASP A 51 9.70 0.51 11.86
CA ASP A 51 9.36 -0.92 11.98
C ASP A 51 8.87 -1.38 13.38
N ASP A 52 8.85 -0.50 14.39
CA ASP A 52 8.28 -0.83 15.70
C ASP A 52 6.79 -1.21 15.58
N GLY A 53 6.03 -0.58 14.67
CA GLY A 53 4.62 -0.93 14.47
C GLY A 53 4.43 -2.38 14.03
N THR A 54 5.33 -2.88 13.18
CA THR A 54 5.33 -4.29 12.73
C THR A 54 5.66 -5.23 13.89
N ILE A 55 6.72 -4.92 14.64
CA ILE A 55 7.23 -5.77 15.73
C ILE A 55 6.19 -5.86 16.86
N LEU A 56 5.67 -4.72 17.30
CA LEU A 56 4.69 -4.65 18.37
C LEU A 56 3.39 -5.35 17.97
N THR A 57 2.92 -5.17 16.74
CA THR A 57 1.72 -5.86 16.29
C THR A 57 1.86 -7.38 16.41
N ARG A 58 2.98 -7.96 15.95
CA ARG A 58 3.22 -9.41 16.09
C ARG A 58 3.22 -9.84 17.55
N GLU A 59 3.95 -9.12 18.40
CA GLU A 59 4.04 -9.41 19.84
C GLU A 59 2.65 -9.41 20.50
N TYR A 60 1.81 -8.42 20.20
CA TYR A 60 0.47 -8.33 20.78
C TYR A 60 -0.50 -9.36 20.20
N LEU A 61 -0.41 -9.67 18.91
CA LEU A 61 -1.19 -10.77 18.31
C LEU A 61 -0.84 -12.12 18.98
N GLU A 62 0.44 -12.39 19.23
CA GLU A 62 0.91 -13.60 19.95
C GLU A 62 0.45 -13.62 21.41
N LYS A 63 0.31 -12.45 22.06
CA LYS A 63 -0.29 -12.31 23.40
C LYS A 63 -1.81 -12.46 23.44
N GLY A 64 -2.45 -12.71 22.29
CA GLY A 64 -3.89 -12.92 22.17
C GLY A 64 -4.72 -11.64 22.02
N TYR A 65 -4.10 -10.51 21.68
CA TYR A 65 -4.84 -9.33 21.24
C TYR A 65 -5.39 -9.60 19.85
N ASN A 66 -6.63 -9.17 19.63
CA ASN A 66 -7.35 -9.43 18.39
C ASN A 66 -7.92 -8.16 17.77
N ASN A 67 -7.72 -7.00 18.39
CA ASN A 67 -8.03 -5.71 17.79
C ASN A 67 -6.81 -4.79 17.91
N ILE A 68 -6.19 -4.49 16.76
CA ILE A 68 -5.00 -3.64 16.69
C ILE A 68 -5.39 -2.31 16.06
N ILE A 69 -5.11 -1.20 16.76
CA ILE A 69 -5.52 0.15 16.36
C ILE A 69 -4.26 1.01 16.14
N PRO A 70 -3.78 1.18 14.89
CA PRO A 70 -2.72 2.13 14.60
C PRO A 70 -3.20 3.58 14.77
N ILE A 71 -2.41 4.39 15.47
CA ILE A 71 -2.57 5.85 15.51
C ILE A 71 -1.34 6.49 14.86
N GLY A 72 -1.52 6.95 13.63
CA GLY A 72 -0.51 7.63 12.83
C GLY A 72 -0.96 7.82 11.39
N GLY A 73 -0.02 8.15 10.50
CA GLY A 73 -0.31 8.22 9.06
C GLY A 73 -0.30 6.87 8.35
N ASP A 74 -0.38 6.91 7.02
CA ASP A 74 -0.44 5.71 6.17
C ASP A 74 0.74 4.76 6.41
N GLY A 75 1.95 5.28 6.65
CA GLY A 75 3.11 4.44 7.01
C GLY A 75 2.94 3.69 8.33
N MET A 76 2.31 4.30 9.34
CA MET A 76 2.02 3.61 10.61
C MET A 76 0.98 2.51 10.43
N ILE A 77 -0.04 2.76 9.61
CA ILE A 77 -1.05 1.75 9.26
C ILE A 77 -0.39 0.60 8.49
N ASN A 78 0.50 0.89 7.54
CA ASN A 78 1.23 -0.12 6.77
C ASN A 78 2.18 -0.94 7.67
N GLU A 79 2.93 -0.31 8.58
CA GLU A 79 3.78 -1.02 9.54
C GLU A 79 2.94 -1.99 10.40
N VAL A 80 1.85 -1.52 10.99
CA VAL A 80 0.97 -2.37 11.79
C VAL A 80 0.40 -3.51 10.94
N ALA A 81 -0.09 -3.22 9.74
CA ALA A 81 -0.62 -4.23 8.84
C ALA A 81 0.41 -5.30 8.44
N ASN A 82 1.68 -4.93 8.21
CA ASN A 82 2.77 -5.90 8.00
C ASN A 82 2.98 -6.85 9.19
N GLY A 83 2.60 -6.43 10.41
CA GLY A 83 2.66 -7.27 11.60
C GLY A 83 1.62 -8.39 11.64
N PHE A 84 0.51 -8.27 10.88
CA PHE A 84 -0.50 -9.32 10.76
C PHE A 84 -0.02 -10.53 9.95
N PHE A 85 1.09 -10.38 9.21
CA PHE A 85 1.51 -11.34 8.22
C PHE A 85 2.98 -11.74 8.32
N LYS A 86 3.25 -12.92 7.77
CA LYS A 86 4.59 -13.37 7.41
C LYS A 86 4.61 -13.77 5.93
N ILE A 87 5.45 -13.09 5.16
CA ILE A 87 5.69 -13.44 3.77
C ILE A 87 6.77 -14.53 3.73
N ARG A 88 6.49 -15.63 3.04
CA ARG A 88 7.48 -16.68 2.75
C ARG A 88 7.68 -16.77 1.25
N ILE A 89 8.94 -16.89 0.85
CA ILE A 89 9.36 -17.03 -0.54
C ILE A 89 10.11 -18.37 -0.64
N ASP A 90 9.64 -19.24 -1.53
CA ASP A 90 10.21 -20.58 -1.71
C ASP A 90 11.61 -20.53 -2.35
N LYS A 91 12.46 -21.51 -1.98
CA LYS A 91 13.81 -21.68 -2.55
C LYS A 91 13.68 -21.98 -4.05
N GLY A 92 14.05 -21.02 -4.89
CA GLY A 92 13.92 -21.10 -6.36
C GLY A 92 13.14 -19.94 -6.98
N PHE A 93 12.52 -19.09 -6.16
CA PHE A 93 12.03 -17.81 -6.65
C PHE A 93 13.19 -16.94 -7.14
N ASN A 94 13.06 -16.42 -8.36
CA ASN A 94 14.00 -15.46 -8.93
C ASN A 94 13.22 -14.51 -9.86
N LEU A 95 13.34 -13.20 -9.59
CA LEU A 95 12.67 -12.15 -10.36
C LEU A 95 13.18 -12.05 -11.82
N GLU A 96 14.47 -12.32 -12.06
CA GLU A 96 15.09 -12.19 -13.39
C GLU A 96 14.58 -13.25 -14.37
N ASN A 97 14.24 -14.44 -13.86
CA ASN A 97 13.76 -15.58 -14.67
C ASN A 97 12.27 -15.88 -14.44
N ILE A 98 11.53 -14.95 -13.86
CA ILE A 98 10.13 -15.19 -13.46
C ILE A 98 9.22 -15.51 -14.66
N LYS A 99 9.57 -14.98 -15.84
CA LYS A 99 8.87 -15.23 -17.12
C LYS A 99 8.84 -16.69 -17.53
N ASP A 100 9.91 -17.44 -17.22
CA ASP A 100 10.05 -18.84 -17.61
C ASP A 100 9.30 -19.77 -16.65
N ASN A 101 8.78 -19.22 -15.56
CA ASN A 101 8.18 -19.97 -14.48
C ASN A 101 6.68 -19.67 -14.38
N LYS A 102 5.87 -20.43 -15.14
CA LYS A 102 4.40 -20.35 -15.09
C LYS A 102 3.82 -20.65 -13.69
N ASN A 103 4.63 -21.20 -12.78
CA ASN A 103 4.27 -21.44 -11.39
C ASN A 103 4.79 -20.36 -10.45
N SER A 104 5.27 -19.20 -10.93
CA SER A 104 5.76 -18.08 -10.11
C SER A 104 4.79 -17.67 -9.00
N SER A 105 3.49 -17.73 -9.29
CA SER A 105 2.40 -17.51 -8.32
C SER A 105 2.40 -18.48 -7.13
N LYS A 106 3.07 -19.62 -7.21
CA LYS A 106 3.15 -20.62 -6.13
C LYS A 106 4.32 -20.39 -5.18
N PHE A 107 5.30 -19.55 -5.53
CA PHE A 107 6.51 -19.38 -4.73
C PHE A 107 6.34 -18.37 -3.59
N VAL A 108 5.38 -17.46 -3.70
CA VAL A 108 5.10 -16.45 -2.69
C VAL A 108 3.88 -16.85 -1.89
N HIS A 109 4.06 -16.98 -0.58
CA HIS A 109 3.06 -17.37 0.40
C HIS A 109 2.86 -16.25 1.42
N LEU A 110 1.62 -16.10 1.87
CA LEU A 110 1.24 -15.15 2.90
C LEU A 110 0.62 -15.92 4.07
N ASP A 111 1.33 -16.02 5.18
CA ASP A 111 0.79 -16.60 6.40
C ASP A 111 0.19 -15.49 7.28
N VAL A 112 -1.00 -15.72 7.79
CA VAL A 112 -1.67 -14.80 8.73
C VAL A 112 -1.32 -15.20 10.16
N THR A 113 -0.82 -14.26 10.97
CA THR A 113 -0.45 -14.51 12.37
C THR A 113 -1.67 -14.90 13.20
N ASN A 114 -2.81 -14.24 12.97
CA ASN A 114 -4.09 -14.53 13.61
C ASN A 114 -5.24 -14.17 12.67
N SER A 115 -6.00 -15.16 12.16
CA SER A 115 -7.08 -14.96 11.19
C SER A 115 -8.32 -14.26 11.76
N GLU A 116 -8.47 -14.24 13.08
CA GLU A 116 -9.57 -13.57 13.78
C GLU A 116 -9.21 -12.15 14.22
N ALA A 117 -7.95 -11.74 14.02
CA ALA A 117 -7.52 -10.40 14.36
C ALA A 117 -8.11 -9.37 13.40
N ILE A 118 -8.41 -8.20 13.95
CA ILE A 118 -9.02 -7.06 13.28
C ILE A 118 -8.03 -5.90 13.34
N LEU A 119 -7.82 -5.26 12.19
CA LEU A 119 -7.16 -3.97 12.08
C LEU A 119 -8.23 -2.88 12.09
N THR A 120 -8.25 -2.05 13.14
CA THR A 120 -9.16 -0.91 13.22
C THR A 120 -8.48 0.34 12.72
N VAL A 121 -8.90 0.83 11.55
CA VAL A 121 -8.23 1.94 10.87
C VAL A 121 -8.86 3.26 11.32
N LEU A 122 -8.02 4.19 11.77
CA LEU A 122 -8.42 5.54 12.21
C LEU A 122 -7.57 6.61 11.51
N PRO A 123 -8.11 7.82 11.28
CA PRO A 123 -7.34 8.92 10.73
C PRO A 123 -6.36 9.49 11.77
N GLY A 124 -5.06 9.20 11.62
CA GLY A 124 -4.00 9.71 12.51
C GLY A 124 -2.90 10.52 11.81
N GLY A 125 -2.97 10.65 10.48
CA GLY A 125 -1.95 11.32 9.67
C GLY A 125 -2.50 12.41 8.76
N THR A 126 -1.63 12.90 7.88
CA THR A 126 -1.94 14.04 6.99
C THR A 126 -2.71 13.64 5.74
N ARG A 127 -2.51 12.41 5.23
CA ARG A 127 -3.07 11.92 3.97
C ARG A 127 -4.24 10.97 4.18
N ASN A 128 -4.09 9.99 5.08
CA ASN A 128 -5.12 9.02 5.48
C ASN A 128 -5.77 8.38 4.24
N ILE A 129 -4.93 7.88 3.34
CA ILE A 129 -5.34 7.33 2.06
C ILE A 129 -6.21 6.10 2.30
N LEU A 130 -5.77 5.17 3.14
CA LEU A 130 -6.54 3.95 3.40
C LEU A 130 -7.90 4.26 4.04
N VAL A 131 -7.95 5.20 5.01
CA VAL A 131 -9.21 5.68 5.60
C VAL A 131 -10.17 6.16 4.51
N LYS A 132 -9.69 6.96 3.55
CA LYS A 132 -10.51 7.44 2.43
C LYS A 132 -10.93 6.32 1.48
N SER A 133 -10.02 5.40 1.16
CA SER A 133 -10.32 4.26 0.29
C SER A 133 -11.39 3.34 0.90
N LEU A 134 -11.44 3.24 2.22
CA LEU A 134 -12.47 2.51 2.97
C LEU A 134 -13.77 3.32 3.16
N GLY A 135 -13.83 4.58 2.72
CA GLY A 135 -15.00 5.44 2.90
C GLY A 135 -15.23 5.88 4.36
N LEU A 136 -14.21 5.79 5.21
CA LEU A 136 -14.29 6.15 6.62
C LEU A 136 -14.27 7.68 6.82
N PRO A 137 -14.89 8.19 7.91
CA PRO A 137 -14.83 9.61 8.24
C PRO A 137 -13.40 10.11 8.41
N SER A 138 -13.13 11.31 7.91
CA SER A 138 -11.79 11.92 8.00
C SER A 138 -11.50 12.53 9.39
N GLU A 139 -12.55 12.84 10.16
CA GLU A 139 -12.42 13.34 11.53
C GLU A 139 -12.34 12.19 12.52
N ILE A 140 -11.37 12.25 13.44
CA ILE A 140 -11.05 11.13 14.35
C ILE A 140 -12.21 10.74 15.24
N GLU A 141 -12.93 11.70 15.82
CA GLU A 141 -14.05 11.41 16.71
C GLU A 141 -15.23 10.78 15.96
N GLU A 142 -15.54 11.26 14.76
CA GLU A 142 -16.59 10.68 13.92
C GLU A 142 -16.20 9.27 13.47
N CYS A 143 -14.94 9.07 13.09
CA CYS A 143 -14.43 7.76 12.70
C CYS A 143 -14.50 6.76 13.87
N CYS A 144 -14.04 7.16 15.06
CA CYS A 144 -14.17 6.36 16.29
C CYS A 144 -15.63 5.98 16.56
N LYS A 145 -16.57 6.92 16.42
CA LYS A 145 -18.00 6.64 16.56
C LYS A 145 -18.50 5.61 15.55
N THR A 146 -18.11 5.73 14.28
CA THR A 146 -18.52 4.78 13.22
C THR A 146 -17.99 3.38 13.53
N VAL A 147 -16.68 3.21 13.72
CA VAL A 147 -16.06 1.89 13.90
C VAL A 147 -16.46 1.19 15.20
N THR A 148 -16.93 1.94 16.20
CA THR A 148 -17.41 1.37 17.48
C THR A 148 -18.93 1.16 17.51
N SER A 149 -19.69 1.70 16.55
CA SER A 149 -21.15 1.56 16.49
C SER A 149 -21.62 0.17 16.06
N THR A 150 -20.73 -0.66 15.52
CA THR A 150 -21.02 -2.00 15.01
C THR A 150 -19.96 -2.99 15.43
N ASP A 151 -20.33 -4.27 15.54
CA ASP A 151 -19.38 -5.39 15.71
C ASP A 151 -18.87 -5.95 14.38
N ASN A 152 -19.42 -5.47 13.26
CA ASN A 152 -19.06 -5.90 11.91
C ASN A 152 -17.63 -5.51 11.55
N PHE A 153 -17.08 -6.23 10.58
CA PHE A 153 -15.82 -5.95 9.91
C PHE A 153 -15.97 -6.34 8.43
N LYS A 154 -15.20 -5.71 7.55
CA LYS A 154 -15.02 -6.18 6.17
C LYS A 154 -13.74 -6.95 6.05
N LYS A 155 -13.69 -7.85 5.08
CA LYS A 155 -12.43 -8.44 4.63
C LYS A 155 -11.96 -7.71 3.40
N ILE A 156 -10.70 -7.34 3.38
CA ILE A 156 -10.06 -6.77 2.19
C ILE A 156 -8.89 -7.65 1.76
N ASP A 157 -8.57 -7.53 0.49
CA ASP A 157 -7.44 -8.17 -0.14
C ASP A 157 -6.13 -7.54 0.35
N VAL A 158 -5.07 -8.35 0.32
CA VAL A 158 -3.73 -7.92 0.68
C VAL A 158 -2.81 -8.26 -0.47
N ILE A 159 -2.00 -7.28 -0.91
CA ILE A 159 -1.01 -7.51 -1.96
C ILE A 159 0.32 -7.80 -1.29
N THR A 160 0.99 -8.89 -1.65
CA THR A 160 2.42 -9.04 -1.35
C THR A 160 3.25 -8.43 -2.46
N ALA A 161 4.30 -7.70 -2.10
CA ALA A 161 5.32 -7.24 -3.02
C ALA A 161 6.65 -7.92 -2.70
N VAL A 162 7.34 -8.38 -3.74
CA VAL A 162 8.73 -8.85 -3.70
C VAL A 162 9.50 -8.01 -4.70
N ILE A 163 10.47 -7.23 -4.22
CA ILE A 163 11.11 -6.16 -4.99
C ILE A 163 12.62 -6.29 -4.84
N HIS A 164 13.36 -6.00 -5.91
CA HIS A 164 14.81 -5.98 -5.86
C HIS A 164 15.32 -4.92 -4.85
N ASN A 165 16.24 -5.33 -3.98
CA ASN A 165 16.81 -4.44 -2.99
C ASN A 165 17.75 -3.44 -3.67
N ARG A 166 17.65 -2.15 -3.29
CA ARG A 166 18.53 -1.10 -3.86
C ARG A 166 19.95 -1.16 -3.30
N ASN A 167 20.13 -1.70 -2.09
CA ASN A 167 21.41 -1.72 -1.40
C ASN A 167 22.06 -3.11 -1.47
N ASP A 168 23.39 -3.14 -1.66
CA ASP A 168 24.34 -4.27 -1.57
C ASP A 168 24.37 -4.96 -0.18
N ASP A 169 23.23 -5.12 0.49
CA ASP A 169 23.15 -5.98 1.67
C ASP A 169 23.22 -7.43 1.18
N LYS A 170 24.46 -7.93 1.07
CA LYS A 170 24.86 -9.17 0.39
C LYS A 170 24.11 -10.45 0.79
N ASP A 171 23.29 -10.38 1.84
CA ASP A 171 22.52 -11.51 2.36
C ASP A 171 21.08 -11.59 1.84
N LYS A 172 20.53 -10.55 1.17
CA LYS A 172 19.15 -10.56 0.62
C LYS A 172 18.99 -9.78 -0.68
N ASP A 173 18.84 -10.51 -1.77
CA ASP A 173 18.55 -9.96 -3.11
C ASP A 173 17.20 -9.22 -3.19
N TYR A 174 16.25 -9.54 -2.29
CA TYR A 174 14.89 -9.01 -2.31
C TYR A 174 14.44 -8.44 -0.97
N VAL A 175 13.66 -7.37 -1.05
CA VAL A 175 12.80 -6.89 0.03
C VAL A 175 11.37 -7.38 -0.23
N SER A 176 10.64 -7.74 0.82
CA SER A 176 9.24 -8.12 0.74
C SER A 176 8.37 -7.39 1.75
N ARG A 177 7.23 -6.86 1.33
CA ARG A 177 6.24 -6.21 2.20
C ARG A 177 4.82 -6.50 1.71
N ILE A 178 3.85 -6.33 2.61
CA ILE A 178 2.44 -6.25 2.19
C ILE A 178 2.08 -4.80 1.82
N ILE A 179 1.09 -4.66 0.96
CA ILE A 179 0.51 -3.40 0.50
C ILE A 179 -1.00 -3.48 0.74
N LEU A 180 -1.56 -2.44 1.34
CA LEU A 180 -3.01 -2.34 1.52
C LEU A 180 -3.66 -1.44 0.46
N ASN A 181 -2.93 -0.46 -0.07
CA ASN A 181 -3.50 0.50 -1.02
C ASN A 181 -2.87 0.43 -2.41
N ALA A 182 -1.59 0.78 -2.57
CA ALA A 182 -0.96 0.78 -3.89
C ALA A 182 0.58 0.79 -3.87
N ALA A 183 1.18 0.25 -4.92
CA ALA A 183 2.55 0.50 -5.32
C ALA A 183 2.63 1.56 -6.43
N GLU A 184 3.65 2.40 -6.36
CA GLU A 184 3.99 3.43 -7.35
C GLU A 184 5.40 3.14 -7.89
N ILE A 185 5.58 3.19 -9.21
CA ILE A 185 6.82 2.76 -9.89
C ILE A 185 7.25 3.81 -10.93
N GLY A 186 8.55 4.11 -10.98
CA GLY A 186 9.13 5.07 -11.92
C GLY A 186 8.99 6.52 -11.44
N VAL A 187 8.59 7.44 -12.33
CA VAL A 187 8.47 8.87 -11.99
C VAL A 187 7.66 9.09 -10.72
N SER A 188 6.53 8.39 -10.54
CA SER A 188 5.65 8.51 -9.37
C SER A 188 6.40 8.20 -8.06
N ALA A 189 7.28 7.21 -8.07
CA ALA A 189 8.06 6.78 -6.92
C ALA A 189 9.23 7.73 -6.59
N GLU A 190 9.92 8.26 -7.60
CA GLU A 190 11.07 9.15 -7.43
C GLU A 190 10.70 10.52 -6.84
N ILE A 191 9.45 10.94 -7.05
CA ILE A 191 8.89 12.18 -6.49
C ILE A 191 8.87 12.15 -4.96
N ILE A 192 8.84 10.98 -4.32
CA ILE A 192 8.73 10.89 -2.86
C ILE A 192 9.95 11.52 -2.18
N ASN A 193 11.15 11.43 -2.78
CA ASN A 193 12.35 12.09 -2.26
C ASN A 193 12.37 13.60 -2.54
N ARG A 194 12.00 14.04 -3.75
CA ARG A 194 12.00 15.47 -4.11
C ARG A 194 10.85 16.26 -3.49
N SER A 195 9.67 15.66 -3.34
CA SER A 195 8.52 16.29 -2.69
C SER A 195 8.76 16.57 -1.21
N LYS A 196 9.65 15.83 -0.52
CA LYS A 196 10.05 16.16 0.85
C LYS A 196 10.66 17.55 0.96
N MET A 197 11.34 18.01 -0.08
CA MET A 197 11.99 19.32 -0.13
C MET A 197 11.03 20.48 -0.48
N VAL A 198 9.86 20.18 -1.06
CA VAL A 198 8.90 21.20 -1.55
C VAL A 198 7.76 21.44 -0.55
N ARG A 199 7.50 20.50 0.36
CA ARG A 199 6.38 20.55 1.33
C ARG A 199 6.41 21.75 2.27
N ASP A 200 7.57 22.34 2.52
CA ASP A 200 7.67 23.52 3.40
C ASP A 200 7.18 24.81 2.73
N ARG A 201 6.87 24.79 1.42
CA ARG A 201 6.55 25.99 0.64
C ARG A 201 5.14 26.04 0.06
N ILE A 202 4.39 24.93 0.03
CA ILE A 202 3.07 24.85 -0.62
C ILE A 202 2.09 24.09 0.27
N SER A 203 0.97 24.73 0.64
CA SER A 203 -0.04 24.16 1.55
C SER A 203 -1.01 23.19 0.88
N SER A 204 -1.20 23.26 -0.44
CA SER A 204 -2.13 22.38 -1.17
C SER A 204 -1.53 21.00 -1.47
N ARG A 205 -2.25 19.96 -1.06
CA ARG A 205 -1.87 18.54 -1.21
C ARG A 205 -1.78 18.10 -2.67
N LEU A 206 -2.70 18.58 -3.51
CA LEU A 206 -2.70 18.31 -4.95
C LEU A 206 -1.52 19.02 -5.62
N LEU A 207 -1.31 20.30 -5.31
CA LEU A 207 -0.23 21.09 -5.90
C LEU A 207 1.15 20.56 -5.52
N SER A 208 1.37 20.17 -4.26
CA SER A 208 2.66 19.57 -3.86
C SER A 208 3.00 18.27 -4.60
N THR A 209 2.00 17.44 -4.89
CA THR A 209 2.20 16.20 -5.67
C THR A 209 2.51 16.53 -7.12
N ILE A 210 1.72 17.42 -7.74
CA ILE A 210 1.94 17.88 -9.13
C ILE A 210 3.32 18.55 -9.28
N THR A 211 3.70 19.46 -8.37
CA THR A 211 5.00 20.14 -8.41
C THR A 211 6.15 19.16 -8.24
N GLY A 212 5.97 18.11 -7.44
CA GLY A 212 6.94 17.01 -7.33
C GLY A 212 7.13 16.28 -8.66
N VAL A 213 6.04 15.91 -9.34
CA VAL A 213 6.08 15.36 -10.71
C VAL A 213 6.85 16.30 -11.63
N LEU A 214 6.46 17.58 -11.66
CA LEU A 214 7.06 18.60 -12.52
C LEU A 214 8.56 18.78 -12.31
N ALA A 215 9.03 18.71 -11.07
CA ALA A 215 10.46 18.82 -10.77
C ALA A 215 11.26 17.58 -11.20
N THR A 216 10.59 16.46 -11.49
CA THR A 216 11.21 15.18 -11.85
C THR A 216 11.21 14.93 -13.35
N LEU A 217 10.20 15.43 -14.06
CA LEU A 217 10.01 15.21 -15.50
C LEU A 217 11.16 15.70 -16.40
N PRO A 218 11.81 16.87 -16.19
CA PRO A 218 12.86 17.32 -17.09
C PRO A 218 14.09 16.40 -17.10
N THR A 219 14.29 15.61 -16.04
CA THR A 219 15.44 14.73 -15.87
C THR A 219 15.11 13.24 -16.07
N TYR A 220 13.83 12.87 -16.07
CA TYR A 220 13.43 11.47 -16.14
C TYR A 220 13.27 11.00 -17.58
N GLN A 221 13.84 9.83 -17.88
CA GLN A 221 13.68 9.17 -19.18
C GLN A 221 12.82 7.91 -19.02
N SER A 222 11.85 7.72 -19.91
CA SER A 222 11.05 6.50 -19.95
C SER A 222 11.94 5.29 -20.23
N ASN A 223 11.79 4.24 -19.43
CA ASN A 223 12.60 3.04 -19.51
C ASN A 223 11.84 1.90 -20.18
N VAL A 224 12.53 1.04 -20.92
CA VAL A 224 11.91 -0.18 -21.45
C VAL A 224 11.66 -1.13 -20.28
N CYS A 225 10.40 -1.52 -20.11
CA CYS A 225 9.94 -2.44 -19.08
C CYS A 225 9.08 -3.52 -19.70
N GLU A 226 9.17 -4.73 -19.16
CA GLU A 226 8.30 -5.85 -19.49
C GLU A 226 7.34 -6.08 -18.33
N LEU A 227 6.04 -5.93 -18.59
CA LEU A 227 4.96 -6.33 -17.70
C LEU A 227 4.54 -7.77 -18.02
N ILE A 228 4.39 -8.59 -17.00
CA ILE A 228 3.86 -9.95 -17.08
C ILE A 228 2.68 -10.05 -16.12
N GLU A 229 1.48 -10.23 -16.64
CA GLU A 229 0.26 -10.45 -15.86
C GLU A 229 -0.07 -11.94 -15.79
N TYR A 230 -0.44 -12.40 -14.61
CA TYR A 230 -0.81 -13.78 -14.35
C TYR A 230 -2.30 -13.85 -13.99
N PHE A 231 -3.01 -14.67 -14.76
CA PHE A 231 -4.42 -14.92 -14.59
C PHE A 231 -4.63 -16.35 -14.12
N ASN A 232 -5.32 -16.53 -13.01
CA ASN A 232 -5.71 -17.87 -12.56
C ASN A 232 -7.13 -18.16 -13.04
N ASP A 233 -7.26 -18.95 -14.10
CA ASP A 233 -8.55 -19.44 -14.60
C ASP A 233 -8.53 -20.98 -14.56
N THR A 234 -9.55 -21.59 -13.96
CA THR A 234 -9.80 -23.05 -14.00
C THR A 234 -8.59 -23.96 -13.67
N GLY A 235 -7.68 -23.51 -12.81
CA GLY A 235 -6.50 -24.29 -12.38
C GLY A 235 -5.29 -24.21 -13.33
N ASN A 236 -5.39 -23.47 -14.44
CA ASN A 236 -4.29 -23.13 -15.32
C ASN A 236 -3.91 -21.65 -15.18
N THR A 237 -2.61 -21.37 -15.08
CA THR A 237 -2.12 -19.99 -15.08
C THR A 237 -1.93 -19.51 -16.51
N ASN A 238 -2.78 -18.57 -16.92
CA ASN A 238 -2.63 -17.83 -18.18
C ASN A 238 -1.71 -16.63 -17.95
N ILE A 239 -0.92 -16.28 -18.97
CA ILE A 239 0.03 -15.19 -18.90
C ILE A 239 -0.21 -14.24 -20.06
N LYS A 240 -0.22 -12.94 -19.78
CA LYS A 240 -0.19 -11.87 -20.77
C LYS A 240 1.06 -11.03 -20.56
N THR A 241 1.74 -10.67 -21.63
CA THR A 241 2.95 -9.84 -21.56
C THR A 241 2.78 -8.54 -22.34
N LEU A 242 3.41 -7.49 -21.85
CA LEU A 242 3.48 -6.17 -22.50
C LEU A 242 4.91 -5.64 -22.37
N LEU A 243 5.60 -5.54 -23.50
CA LEU A 243 6.86 -4.80 -23.59
C LEU A 243 6.56 -3.35 -23.97
N THR A 244 6.98 -2.40 -23.14
CA THR A 244 6.70 -0.98 -23.39
C THR A 244 7.76 -0.06 -22.83
N LYS A 245 7.89 1.15 -23.39
CA LYS A 245 8.61 2.24 -22.73
C LYS A 245 7.70 2.84 -21.68
N MET A 246 8.00 2.63 -20.42
CA MET A 246 7.23 3.05 -19.26
C MET A 246 7.78 4.35 -18.69
N THR A 247 6.89 5.32 -18.47
CA THR A 247 7.20 6.53 -17.68
C THR A 247 6.86 6.30 -16.21
N MET A 248 5.69 5.75 -15.92
CA MET A 248 5.32 5.31 -14.57
C MET A 248 4.35 4.12 -14.63
N ALA A 249 4.30 3.36 -13.56
CA ALA A 249 3.30 2.33 -13.34
C ALA A 249 2.73 2.40 -11.92
N MET A 250 1.54 1.82 -11.77
CA MET A 250 0.82 1.68 -10.51
C MET A 250 0.26 0.27 -10.42
N VAL A 251 0.30 -0.30 -9.22
CA VAL A 251 -0.31 -1.58 -8.88
C VAL A 251 -1.17 -1.36 -7.66
N SER A 252 -2.48 -1.45 -7.80
CA SER A 252 -3.43 -0.93 -6.83
C SER A 252 -4.40 -1.98 -6.32
N ASN A 253 -4.67 -1.91 -5.02
CA ASN A 253 -5.83 -2.50 -4.35
C ASN A 253 -6.92 -1.43 -4.16
N GLY A 254 -6.51 -0.20 -3.84
CA GLY A 254 -7.40 0.94 -3.64
C GLY A 254 -7.40 1.89 -4.83
N SER A 255 -8.54 2.53 -5.07
CA SER A 255 -8.69 3.50 -6.17
C SER A 255 -8.02 4.85 -5.88
N ILE A 256 -7.90 5.23 -4.59
CA ILE A 256 -7.35 6.52 -4.17
C ILE A 256 -5.84 6.40 -3.88
N MET A 257 -5.05 7.35 -4.41
CA MET A 257 -3.60 7.38 -4.24
C MET A 257 -3.10 8.68 -3.59
N GLY A 258 -1.78 8.75 -3.37
CA GLY A 258 -1.11 9.91 -2.79
C GLY A 258 -1.45 11.21 -3.53
N GLY A 259 -1.72 12.29 -2.78
CA GLY A 259 -2.12 13.57 -3.38
C GLY A 259 -3.58 13.66 -3.82
N GLY A 260 -4.38 12.60 -3.62
CA GLY A 260 -5.80 12.56 -4.00
C GLY A 260 -6.02 12.27 -5.48
N PHE A 261 -5.06 11.61 -6.13
CA PHE A 261 -5.20 11.10 -7.49
C PHE A 261 -5.98 9.79 -7.46
N ASN A 262 -7.02 9.69 -8.28
CA ASN A 262 -7.79 8.47 -8.46
C ASN A 262 -7.38 7.87 -9.81
N ALA A 263 -6.35 7.02 -9.80
CA ALA A 263 -5.74 6.53 -11.02
C ALA A 263 -6.21 5.13 -11.43
N ALA A 264 -6.49 4.28 -10.44
CA ALA A 264 -7.09 2.98 -10.63
C ALA A 264 -8.59 3.08 -10.31
N THR A 265 -9.36 3.76 -11.17
CA THR A 265 -10.76 4.11 -10.89
C THR A 265 -11.70 2.92 -10.71
N ARG A 266 -11.26 1.73 -11.14
CA ARG A 266 -11.99 0.46 -11.07
C ARG A 266 -11.47 -0.47 -9.96
N ALA A 267 -10.48 -0.05 -9.19
CA ALA A 267 -9.90 -0.89 -8.15
C ALA A 267 -10.90 -1.10 -7.02
N GLU A 268 -11.14 -2.37 -6.70
CA GLU A 268 -11.95 -2.81 -5.57
C GLU A 268 -11.06 -3.57 -4.59
N MET A 269 -11.18 -3.28 -3.30
CA MET A 269 -10.29 -3.86 -2.28
C MET A 269 -10.66 -5.29 -1.88
N ASN A 270 -11.59 -5.95 -2.57
CA ASN A 270 -12.18 -7.22 -2.15
C ASN A 270 -12.63 -8.10 -3.33
N ASP A 271 -12.12 -7.84 -4.54
CA ASP A 271 -12.46 -8.58 -5.77
C ASP A 271 -11.43 -9.68 -6.11
N GLY A 272 -10.32 -9.74 -5.38
CA GLY A 272 -9.24 -10.68 -5.58
C GLY A 272 -8.37 -10.35 -6.80
N LEU A 273 -8.33 -9.09 -7.24
CA LEU A 273 -7.57 -8.61 -8.40
C LEU A 273 -6.62 -7.47 -8.03
N LEU A 274 -5.61 -7.27 -8.88
CA LEU A 274 -4.70 -6.14 -8.88
C LEU A 274 -5.03 -5.25 -10.06
N ASP A 275 -5.23 -3.96 -9.81
CA ASP A 275 -5.39 -2.96 -10.85
C ASP A 275 -4.02 -2.41 -11.26
N THR A 276 -3.65 -2.63 -12.52
CA THR A 276 -2.39 -2.14 -13.09
C THR A 276 -2.64 -0.99 -14.05
N VAL A 277 -2.02 0.15 -13.79
CA VAL A 277 -2.03 1.32 -14.68
C VAL A 277 -0.61 1.61 -15.13
N ILE A 278 -0.34 1.66 -16.43
CA ILE A 278 0.97 2.05 -16.97
C ILE A 278 0.80 3.24 -17.88
N VAL A 279 1.45 4.35 -17.52
CA VAL A 279 1.62 5.47 -18.43
C VAL A 279 2.82 5.17 -19.32
N LYS A 280 2.52 4.88 -20.59
CA LYS A 280 3.54 4.62 -21.62
C LYS A 280 4.26 5.92 -21.97
N ASN A 281 5.35 5.78 -22.74
CA ASN A 281 6.30 6.83 -23.10
C ASN A 281 5.66 8.21 -23.29
N SER A 282 5.70 9.01 -22.23
CA SER A 282 5.08 10.33 -22.20
C SER A 282 6.18 11.37 -22.15
N GLY A 283 6.33 12.14 -23.23
CA GLY A 283 7.33 13.20 -23.29
C GLY A 283 7.01 14.34 -22.33
N GLY A 284 7.95 14.67 -21.44
CA GLY A 284 7.93 15.88 -20.60
C GLY A 284 6.58 16.15 -19.91
N PHE A 285 6.04 17.35 -20.10
CA PHE A 285 4.83 17.83 -19.43
C PHE A 285 3.52 17.17 -19.89
N LYS A 286 3.50 16.43 -21.02
CA LYS A 286 2.29 15.73 -21.50
C LYS A 286 1.74 14.71 -20.51
N ILE A 287 2.58 14.23 -19.60
CA ILE A 287 2.15 13.36 -18.51
C ILE A 287 1.12 14.03 -17.59
N LEU A 288 1.18 15.35 -17.43
CA LEU A 288 0.24 16.06 -16.55
C LEU A 288 -1.17 16.05 -17.12
N GLU A 289 -1.29 16.22 -18.44
CA GLU A 289 -2.57 16.09 -19.16
C GLU A 289 -3.14 14.69 -18.92
N LYS A 290 -2.31 13.65 -19.11
CA LYS A 290 -2.71 12.26 -18.84
C LYS A 290 -3.13 12.01 -17.40
N LEU A 291 -2.40 12.53 -16.41
CA LEU A 291 -2.77 12.40 -14.99
C LEU A 291 -4.08 13.15 -14.65
N VAL A 292 -4.34 14.28 -15.30
CA VAL A 292 -5.60 15.02 -15.16
C VAL A 292 -6.74 14.24 -15.80
N ASP A 293 -6.53 13.66 -16.98
CA ASP A 293 -7.54 12.87 -17.68
C ASP A 293 -7.88 11.59 -16.91
N ILE A 294 -6.87 10.89 -16.40
CA ILE A 294 -7.02 9.75 -15.46
C ILE A 294 -7.89 10.14 -14.27
N LYS A 295 -7.64 11.31 -13.68
CA LYS A 295 -8.43 11.82 -12.55
C LYS A 295 -9.88 12.15 -12.92
N ARG A 296 -10.16 12.52 -14.18
CA ARG A 296 -11.50 12.92 -14.65
C ARG A 296 -12.41 11.73 -14.96
N GLY A 297 -11.89 10.52 -15.11
CA GLY A 297 -12.69 9.30 -15.23
C GLY A 297 -12.31 8.37 -16.38
N GLU A 298 -13.07 7.27 -16.50
CA GLU A 298 -12.79 6.08 -17.32
C GLU A 298 -12.49 6.35 -18.81
N ASP A 299 -13.02 7.42 -19.40
CA ASP A 299 -12.84 7.73 -20.82
C ASP A 299 -11.36 7.93 -21.18
N SER A 300 -10.51 8.34 -20.23
CA SER A 300 -9.06 8.50 -20.40
C SER A 300 -8.29 7.18 -20.43
N ILE A 301 -8.84 6.13 -19.81
CA ILE A 301 -8.26 4.78 -19.74
C ILE A 301 -8.52 4.00 -21.04
N THR A 302 -9.41 4.50 -21.90
CA THR A 302 -9.75 3.86 -23.18
C THR A 302 -8.64 3.97 -24.23
N ASN A 303 -7.73 4.94 -24.10
CA ASN A 303 -6.60 5.08 -25.01
C ASN A 303 -5.44 4.15 -24.63
N GLN A 304 -5.60 2.87 -24.99
CA GLN A 304 -4.62 1.80 -24.76
C GLN A 304 -3.24 2.09 -25.36
N ASP A 305 -3.10 3.00 -26.32
CA ASP A 305 -1.79 3.36 -26.92
C ASP A 305 -0.93 4.22 -25.99
N GLU A 306 -1.56 4.98 -25.10
CA GLU A 306 -0.88 5.90 -24.18
C GLU A 306 -0.92 5.43 -22.73
N ILE A 307 -2.02 4.83 -22.31
CA ILE A 307 -2.24 4.33 -20.96
C ILE A 307 -2.67 2.87 -21.10
N TYR A 308 -1.88 1.98 -20.52
CA TYR A 308 -2.32 0.61 -20.33
C TYR A 308 -3.09 0.50 -19.01
N TYR A 309 -4.19 -0.23 -19.04
CA TYR A 309 -4.91 -0.67 -17.86
C TYR A 309 -5.20 -2.17 -17.96
N GLY A 310 -4.96 -2.90 -16.87
CA GLY A 310 -5.24 -4.32 -16.76
C GLY A 310 -5.58 -4.72 -15.33
N GLN A 311 -6.33 -5.82 -15.18
CA GLN A 311 -6.64 -6.44 -13.89
C GLN A 311 -6.16 -7.88 -13.90
N SER A 312 -5.43 -8.32 -12.87
CA SER A 312 -4.89 -9.70 -12.79
C SER A 312 -4.60 -10.12 -11.35
N GLN A 313 -4.38 -11.41 -11.06
CA GLN A 313 -4.10 -11.87 -9.69
C GLN A 313 -2.64 -11.67 -9.26
N ALA A 314 -1.73 -11.59 -10.23
CA ALA A 314 -0.35 -11.26 -9.95
C ALA A 314 0.28 -10.57 -11.15
N ILE A 315 1.28 -9.73 -10.89
CA ILE A 315 2.08 -9.11 -11.94
C ILE A 315 3.57 -9.21 -11.61
N ALA A 316 4.39 -9.34 -12.65
CA ALA A 316 5.81 -9.03 -12.59
C ALA A 316 6.09 -7.81 -13.46
N LEU A 317 6.93 -6.90 -12.98
CA LEU A 317 7.42 -5.78 -13.76
C LEU A 317 8.94 -5.84 -13.79
N LEU A 318 9.49 -6.00 -14.99
CA LEU A 318 10.90 -6.28 -15.22
C LEU A 318 11.56 -5.12 -15.96
N SER A 319 12.81 -4.83 -15.59
CA SER A 319 13.71 -3.90 -16.28
C SER A 319 15.14 -4.25 -15.89
N ASP A 320 16.11 -3.82 -16.70
CA ASP A 320 17.53 -3.97 -16.37
C ASP A 320 17.87 -3.16 -15.10
N LEU A 321 18.68 -3.74 -14.21
CA LEU A 321 19.05 -3.12 -12.93
C LEU A 321 19.74 -1.76 -13.11
N GLU A 322 20.46 -1.57 -14.21
CA GLU A 322 21.14 -0.32 -14.55
C GLU A 322 20.17 0.87 -14.70
N ASN A 323 18.90 0.60 -15.02
CA ASN A 323 17.88 1.64 -15.13
C ASN A 323 17.43 2.19 -13.76
N ASN A 324 17.72 1.48 -12.65
CA ASN A 324 17.52 1.92 -11.27
C ASN A 324 16.12 2.50 -10.96
N ILE A 325 15.08 1.85 -11.50
CA ILE A 325 13.70 2.35 -11.46
C ILE A 325 13.11 2.11 -10.07
N THR A 326 12.84 3.18 -9.32
CA THR A 326 12.34 3.08 -7.94
C THR A 326 10.93 2.48 -7.86
N VAL A 327 10.73 1.62 -6.87
CA VAL A 327 9.43 1.08 -6.45
C VAL A 327 9.12 1.57 -5.04
N SER A 328 7.96 2.19 -4.91
CA SER A 328 7.39 2.63 -3.63
C SER A 328 6.12 1.87 -3.32
N VAL A 329 5.89 1.52 -2.06
CA VAL A 329 4.68 0.85 -1.60
C VAL A 329 4.03 1.68 -0.49
N ASP A 330 2.72 1.93 -0.62
CA ASP A 330 1.92 2.75 0.31
C ASP A 330 2.59 4.10 0.70
N GLY A 331 3.36 4.68 -0.24
CA GLY A 331 4.03 5.97 -0.08
C GLY A 331 5.48 5.90 0.45
N GLU A 332 6.07 4.72 0.58
CA GLU A 332 7.46 4.53 1.00
C GLU A 332 8.31 3.86 -0.09
N PRO A 333 9.46 4.45 -0.50
CA PRO A 333 10.37 3.81 -1.43
C PRO A 333 11.10 2.66 -0.74
N ILE A 334 10.94 1.44 -1.24
CA ILE A 334 11.49 0.23 -0.60
C ILE A 334 12.52 -0.51 -1.45
N GLY A 335 12.53 -0.31 -2.77
CA GLY A 335 13.48 -0.98 -3.66
C GLY A 335 13.40 -0.46 -5.08
N ILE A 336 13.86 -1.27 -6.03
CA ILE A 336 13.88 -0.95 -7.46
C ILE A 336 13.34 -2.13 -8.28
N LEU A 337 13.05 -1.91 -9.56
CA LEU A 337 12.75 -3.01 -10.49
C LEU A 337 13.98 -3.93 -10.66
N PRO A 338 13.77 -5.24 -10.89
CA PRO A 338 12.49 -5.93 -11.09
C PRO A 338 11.65 -6.09 -9.82
N SER A 339 10.34 -6.31 -9.99
CA SER A 339 9.39 -6.54 -8.89
C SER A 339 8.29 -7.53 -9.26
N TYR A 340 7.70 -8.15 -8.24
CA TYR A 340 6.58 -9.06 -8.34
C TYR A 340 5.52 -8.73 -7.29
N PHE A 341 4.26 -8.66 -7.71
CA PHE A 341 3.12 -8.39 -6.86
C PHE A 341 2.09 -9.51 -7.01
N LYS A 342 1.48 -9.92 -5.91
CA LYS A 342 0.45 -10.97 -5.89
C LYS A 342 -0.63 -10.62 -4.88
N VAL A 343 -1.88 -10.70 -5.31
CA VAL A 343 -3.05 -10.51 -4.43
C VAL A 343 -3.35 -11.78 -3.64
N PHE A 344 -3.69 -11.59 -2.38
CA PHE A 344 -4.25 -12.60 -1.49
C PHE A 344 -5.64 -12.12 -1.08
N PRO A 345 -6.70 -12.75 -1.63
CA PRO A 345 -8.05 -12.27 -1.42
C PRO A 345 -8.47 -12.33 0.05
N LEU A 346 -9.24 -11.33 0.50
CA LEU A 346 -9.97 -11.30 1.77
C LEU A 346 -9.11 -11.70 2.99
N SER A 347 -7.86 -11.25 3.01
CA SER A 347 -6.81 -11.74 3.91
C SER A 347 -6.64 -10.93 5.20
N ILE A 348 -7.22 -9.74 5.30
CA ILE A 348 -7.25 -8.94 6.54
C ILE A 348 -8.66 -8.50 6.89
N ASN A 349 -9.01 -8.61 8.18
CA ASN A 349 -10.26 -8.06 8.70
C ASN A 349 -10.06 -6.59 9.07
N ILE A 350 -10.88 -5.70 8.53
CA ILE A 350 -10.86 -4.27 8.77
C ILE A 350 -12.13 -3.86 9.50
N LYS A 351 -11.96 -3.14 10.60
CA LYS A 351 -13.06 -2.44 11.27
C LYS A 351 -13.38 -1.18 10.48
N GLU A 352 -14.65 -1.02 10.14
CA GLU A 352 -15.16 0.15 9.44
C GLU A 352 -16.52 0.61 9.98
#